data_AF-A0A059FQD8-F1
#
_entry.id   AF-A0A059FQD8-F1
#
_cell.length_a   1.000
_cell.length_b   1.000
_cell.length_c   1.000
_cell.angle_alpha   90.00
_cell.angle_beta   90.00
_cell.angle_gamma   90.00
#
_symmetry.space_group_name_H-M   'P 1'
#
loop_
_entity.id
_entity.type
_entity.pdbx_description
1 polymer ?
#
loop_
_entity_poly.entity_id
_entity_poly.type
_entity_poly.pdbx_seq_one_letter_code
_entity_poly.pdbx_strand_id
1 'polypeptide(L)'
;MMYRIGAVFYGLWGVLHLLAALDGFRLAMSVEAGLVQGRLMQNSWNLAFVSLVAIGVAAFMNWRNSQTGYWINLVAVALADIGFIIFILVPGLIPLWPAMLGPVLWLLAALFSTLGLRSALKGG
;
A
#
# COMPACT_ATOMS: atom_id res chain seq x y z
N MET A 1 -19.61 -9.48 -1.34
CA MET A 1 -18.51 -10.43 -1.02
C MET A 1 -17.17 -9.97 -1.59
N MET A 2 -17.06 -9.69 -2.90
CA MET A 2 -15.79 -9.27 -3.54
C MET A 2 -15.12 -8.05 -2.89
N TYR A 3 -15.87 -7.01 -2.52
CA TYR A 3 -15.31 -5.84 -1.84
C TYR A 3 -14.68 -6.15 -0.48
N ARG A 4 -15.14 -7.18 0.24
CA ARG A 4 -14.51 -7.60 1.50
C ARG A 4 -13.18 -8.31 1.26
N ILE A 5 -13.10 -9.10 0.18
CA ILE A 5 -11.82 -9.70 -0.25
C ILE A 5 -10.82 -8.60 -0.60
N GLY A 6 -11.25 -7.58 -1.36
CA GLY A 6 -10.43 -6.41 -1.66
C GLY A 6 -9.98 -5.65 -0.40
N ALA A 7 -10.89 -5.48 0.57
CA ALA A 7 -10.56 -4.86 1.85
C ALA A 7 -9.51 -5.68 2.65
N VAL A 8 -9.60 -7.01 2.66
CA VAL A 8 -8.56 -7.86 3.28
C VAL A 8 -7.22 -7.63 2.61
N PHE A 9 -7.15 -7.62 1.28
CA PHE A 9 -5.89 -7.38 0.58
C PHE A 9 -5.30 -5.99 0.84
N TYR A 10 -6.12 -4.93 0.89
CA TYR A 10 -5.63 -3.61 1.31
C TYR A 10 -5.12 -3.61 2.77
N GLY A 11 -5.80 -4.31 3.67
CA GLY A 11 -5.34 -4.46 5.06
C GLY A 11 -4.00 -5.18 5.14
N LEU A 12 -3.84 -6.31 4.44
CA LEU A 12 -2.60 -7.05 4.36
C LEU A 12 -1.46 -6.22 3.74
N TRP A 13 -1.77 -5.46 2.67
CA TRP A 13 -0.83 -4.52 2.07
C TRP A 13 -0.34 -3.51 3.11
N GLY A 14 -1.24 -2.90 3.88
CA GLY A 14 -0.86 -1.94 4.92
C GLY A 14 -0.02 -2.57 6.03
N VAL A 15 -0.34 -3.79 6.49
CA VAL A 15 0.48 -4.48 7.50
C VAL A 15 1.89 -4.76 6.97
N LEU A 16 2.02 -5.25 5.73
CA LEU A 16 3.31 -5.47 5.08
C LEU A 16 4.13 -4.17 5.02
N HIS A 17 3.50 -3.05 4.65
CA HIS A 17 4.20 -1.78 4.48
C HIS A 17 4.52 -1.06 5.79
N LEU A 18 3.84 -1.37 6.90
CA LEU A 18 4.32 -1.00 8.23
C LEU A 18 5.65 -1.67 8.57
N LEU A 19 5.82 -2.94 8.19
CA LEU A 19 7.11 -3.64 8.34
C LEU A 19 8.18 -3.03 7.42
N ALA A 20 7.83 -2.76 6.16
CA ALA A 20 8.75 -2.10 5.22
C ALA A 20 9.15 -0.68 5.68
N ALA A 21 8.22 0.07 6.28
CA ALA A 21 8.52 1.37 6.87
C ALA A 21 9.47 1.25 8.07
N LEU A 22 9.29 0.23 8.92
CA LEU A 22 10.22 -0.05 10.01
C LEU A 22 11.63 -0.38 9.50
N ASP A 23 11.74 -1.17 8.43
CA ASP A 23 13.01 -1.45 7.77
C ASP A 23 13.61 -0.20 7.14
N GLY A 24 12.79 0.68 6.58
CA GLY A 24 13.21 2.00 6.11
C GLY A 24 13.78 2.89 7.22
N PHE A 25 13.17 2.88 8.41
CA PHE A 25 13.72 3.59 9.57
C PHE A 25 15.05 2.99 10.01
N ARG A 26 15.19 1.66 10.02
CA ARG A 26 16.46 0.98 10.33
C ARG A 26 17.55 1.34 9.31
N LEU A 27 17.19 1.40 8.02
CA LEU A 27 18.09 1.84 6.95
C LEU A 27 18.53 3.29 7.17
N ALA A 28 17.61 4.18 7.52
CA ALA A 28 17.95 5.57 7.84
C ALA A 28 18.93 5.68 9.02
N MET A 29 18.78 4.82 10.04
CA MET A 29 19.69 4.78 11.19
C MET A 29 21.07 4.18 10.87
N SER A 30 21.23 3.51 9.72
CA SER A 30 22.52 2.93 9.31
C SER A 30 23.46 3.90 8.58
N VAL A 31 22.96 5.10 8.25
CA VAL A 31 23.75 6.14 7.56
C VAL A 31 24.08 7.31 8.50
N GLU A 32 25.12 8.07 8.17
CA GLU A 32 25.53 9.25 8.93
C GLU A 32 24.41 10.29 9.03
N ALA A 33 24.35 10.98 10.17
CA ALA A 33 23.36 12.03 10.39
C ALA A 33 23.52 13.17 9.39
N GLY A 34 22.43 13.53 8.72
CA GLY A 34 22.43 14.55 7.68
C GLY A 34 21.17 14.51 6.83
N LEU A 35 21.19 15.26 5.72
CA LEU A 35 20.03 15.37 4.83
C LEU A 35 19.59 14.00 4.26
N VAL A 36 20.54 13.11 3.94
CA VAL A 36 20.25 11.77 3.42
C VAL A 36 19.48 10.94 4.44
N GLN A 37 19.96 10.86 5.69
CA GLN A 37 19.23 10.21 6.78
C GLN A 37 17.83 10.80 6.94
N GLY A 38 17.72 12.14 6.98
CA GLY A 38 16.44 12.82 7.12
C GLY A 38 15.43 12.47 6.01
N ARG A 39 15.88 12.35 4.75
CA ARG A 39 15.04 11.92 3.62
C ARG A 39 14.59 10.47 3.73
N LEU A 40 15.47 9.58 4.18
CA LEU A 40 15.12 8.17 4.42
C LEU A 40 14.10 8.04 5.57
N MET A 41 14.27 8.78 6.66
CA MET A 41 13.30 8.83 7.76
C MET A 41 11.96 9.39 7.29
N GLN A 42 11.97 10.48 6.52
CA GLN A 42 10.76 11.08 5.96
C GLN A 42 10.02 10.11 5.02
N ASN A 43 10.74 9.40 4.15
CA ASN A 43 10.17 8.39 3.27
C ASN A 43 9.51 7.25 4.06
N SER A 44 10.20 6.76 5.10
CA SER A 44 9.71 5.71 5.99
C SER A 44 8.47 6.13 6.76
N TRP A 45 8.46 7.38 7.27
CA TRP A 45 7.30 7.98 7.91
C TRP A 45 6.09 8.08 6.98
N ASN A 46 6.30 8.57 5.76
CA ASN A 46 5.23 8.67 4.76
C ASN A 46 4.66 7.30 4.42
N LEU A 47 5.51 6.28 4.25
CA LEU A 47 5.06 4.92 3.98
C LEU A 47 4.24 4.35 5.15
N ALA A 48 4.70 4.55 6.39
CA ALA A 48 3.95 4.14 7.58
C ALA A 48 2.58 4.82 7.64
N PHE A 49 2.52 6.13 7.37
CA PHE A 49 1.28 6.87 7.39
C PHE A 49 0.30 6.40 6.30
N VAL A 50 0.77 6.22 5.06
CA VAL A 50 -0.03 5.65 3.96
C VAL A 50 -0.53 4.26 4.32
N SER A 51 0.28 3.44 4.98
CA SER A 51 -0.09 2.10 5.45
C SER A 51 -1.22 2.14 6.49
N LEU A 52 -1.14 3.05 7.45
CA LEU A 52 -2.20 3.25 8.45
C LEU A 52 -3.50 3.74 7.82
N VAL A 53 -3.41 4.69 6.88
CA VAL A 53 -4.58 5.14 6.09
C VAL A 53 -5.18 3.98 5.31
N ALA A 54 -4.34 3.16 4.64
CA ALA A 54 -4.79 2.01 3.87
C ALA A 54 -5.58 1.01 4.74
N ILE A 55 -5.06 0.69 5.93
CA ILE A 55 -5.72 -0.18 6.92
C ILE A 55 -7.05 0.42 7.39
N GLY A 56 -7.05 1.70 7.77
CA GLY A 56 -8.24 2.38 8.27
C GLY A 56 -9.35 2.43 7.21
N VAL A 57 -9.02 2.84 5.99
CA VAL A 57 -9.96 2.89 4.87
C VAL A 57 -10.44 1.49 4.50
N ALA A 58 -9.56 0.48 4.54
CA ALA A 58 -9.94 -0.91 4.31
C ALA A 58 -11.00 -1.38 5.32
N ALA A 59 -10.74 -1.17 6.62
CA ALA A 59 -11.57 -1.63 7.71
C ALA A 59 -12.92 -0.90 7.79
N PHE A 60 -12.93 0.43 7.62
CA PHE A 60 -14.12 1.24 7.84
C PHE A 60 -14.91 1.57 6.57
N MET A 61 -14.26 1.60 5.40
CA MET A 61 -14.88 2.06 4.16
C MET A 61 -14.95 0.95 3.10
N ASN A 62 -13.83 0.34 2.70
CA ASN A 62 -13.87 -0.73 1.70
C ASN A 62 -14.66 -1.95 2.19
N TRP A 63 -14.59 -2.27 3.50
CA TRP A 63 -15.40 -3.33 4.10
C TRP A 63 -16.91 -3.11 3.97
N ARG A 64 -17.34 -1.87 3.71
CA ARG A 64 -18.73 -1.46 3.49
C ARG A 64 -19.02 -1.10 2.04
N ASN A 65 -18.10 -1.41 1.12
CA ASN A 65 -18.18 -1.10 -0.32
C ASN A 65 -18.34 0.40 -0.63
N SER A 66 -17.75 1.28 0.19
CA SER A 66 -17.80 2.74 -0.04
C SER A 66 -17.03 3.16 -1.28
N GLN A 67 -17.66 3.93 -2.17
CA GLN A 67 -17.03 4.50 -3.37
C GLN A 67 -15.89 5.46 -3.03
N THR A 68 -16.05 6.29 -1.99
CA THR A 68 -14.99 7.18 -1.50
C THR A 68 -13.79 6.37 -0.99
N GLY A 69 -14.04 5.34 -0.18
CA GLY A 69 -12.98 4.47 0.32
C GLY A 69 -12.27 3.69 -0.79
N TYR A 70 -12.99 3.31 -1.85
CA TYR A 70 -12.40 2.70 -3.03
C TYR A 70 -11.35 3.62 -3.67
N TRP A 71 -11.70 4.87 -3.94
CA TRP A 71 -10.77 5.81 -4.58
C TRP A 71 -9.60 6.19 -3.70
N ILE A 72 -9.83 6.41 -2.40
CA ILE A 72 -8.75 6.72 -1.45
C ILE A 72 -7.70 5.60 -1.47
N ASN A 73 -8.12 4.35 -1.26
CA ASN A 73 -7.17 3.24 -1.19
C ASN A 73 -6.56 2.92 -2.55
N LEU A 74 -7.33 2.97 -3.63
CA LEU A 74 -6.78 2.71 -4.96
C LEU A 74 -5.65 3.69 -5.30
N VAL A 75 -5.85 4.99 -5.08
CA VAL A 75 -4.87 6.02 -5.42
C VAL A 75 -3.67 5.99 -4.49
N ALA A 76 -3.89 5.95 -3.17
CA ALA A 76 -2.81 6.00 -2.19
C ALA A 76 -1.86 4.80 -2.32
N VAL A 77 -2.42 3.60 -2.45
CA VAL A 77 -1.65 2.35 -2.57
C VAL A 77 -0.95 2.28 -3.92
N ALA A 78 -1.63 2.66 -5.01
CA ALA A 78 -1.01 2.70 -6.33
C ALA A 78 0.19 3.65 -6.39
N LEU A 79 0.09 4.85 -5.79
CA LEU A 79 1.19 5.80 -5.78
C LEU A 79 2.42 5.26 -5.04
N ALA A 80 2.20 4.58 -3.91
CA ALA A 80 3.28 3.95 -3.15
C ALA A 80 3.98 2.85 -3.96
N ASP A 81 3.22 1.91 -4.52
CA ASP A 81 3.79 0.78 -5.27
C ASP A 81 4.39 1.20 -6.61
N ILE A 82 3.80 2.14 -7.34
CA ILE A 82 4.38 2.64 -8.60
C ILE A 82 5.74 3.31 -8.34
N GLY A 83 5.84 4.14 -7.29
CA GLY A 83 7.11 4.75 -6.90
C GLY A 83 8.16 3.69 -6.54
N PHE A 84 7.77 2.71 -5.71
CA PHE A 84 8.63 1.59 -5.35
C PHE A 84 9.07 0.76 -6.57
N ILE A 85 8.17 0.47 -7.50
CA ILE A 85 8.49 -0.28 -8.73
C ILE A 85 9.54 0.47 -9.54
N ILE A 86 9.32 1.76 -9.81
CA ILE A 86 10.20 2.57 -10.66
C ILE A 86 11.58 2.74 -10.05
N PHE A 87 11.65 3.06 -8.75
CA PHE A 87 12.89 3.46 -8.11
C PHE A 87 13.65 2.32 -7.42
N ILE A 88 13.01 1.18 -7.13
CA ILE A 88 13.61 0.09 -6.35
C ILE A 88 13.57 -1.25 -7.10
N LEU A 89 12.41 -1.71 -7.57
CA LEU A 89 12.29 -3.03 -8.22
C LEU A 89 12.88 -3.07 -9.62
N VAL A 90 12.51 -2.13 -10.50
CA VAL A 90 13.01 -2.08 -11.88
C VAL A 90 14.53 -1.96 -11.94
N PRO A 91 15.19 -1.14 -11.10
CA PRO A 91 16.65 -1.09 -11.05
C PRO A 91 17.30 -2.31 -10.37
N GLY A 92 16.53 -3.22 -9.77
CA GLY A 92 17.05 -4.43 -9.13
C GLY A 92 17.80 -4.18 -7.82
N LEU A 93 17.43 -3.15 -7.05
CA LEU A 93 18.15 -2.78 -5.83
C LEU A 93 17.94 -3.76 -4.67
N ILE A 94 16.90 -4.59 -4.74
CA ILE A 94 16.58 -5.64 -3.77
C ILE A 94 16.12 -6.91 -4.50
N PRO A 95 16.23 -8.09 -3.86
CA PRO A 95 15.71 -9.34 -4.43
C PRO A 95 14.22 -9.24 -4.79
N LEU A 96 13.84 -9.72 -5.98
CA LEU A 96 12.45 -9.67 -6.47
C LEU A 96 11.46 -10.34 -5.50
N TRP A 97 11.85 -11.45 -4.90
CA TRP A 97 11.14 -12.08 -3.80
C TRP A 97 11.89 -11.81 -2.49
N PRO A 98 11.24 -11.29 -1.43
CA PRO A 98 9.79 -11.07 -1.25
C PRO A 98 9.26 -9.71 -1.74
N ALA A 99 10.08 -8.87 -2.38
CA ALA A 99 9.75 -7.48 -2.70
C ALA A 99 8.47 -7.29 -3.56
N MET A 100 8.12 -8.27 -4.40
CA MET A 100 6.89 -8.24 -5.21
C MET A 100 5.58 -8.41 -4.43
N LEU A 101 5.62 -8.79 -3.14
CA LEU A 101 4.42 -9.01 -2.33
C LEU A 101 3.54 -7.75 -2.24
N GLY A 102 4.13 -6.56 -2.10
CA GLY A 102 3.39 -5.29 -2.07
C GLY A 102 2.56 -5.09 -3.34
N PRO A 103 3.20 -5.01 -4.53
CA PRO A 103 2.50 -4.87 -5.81
C PRO A 103 1.45 -5.94 -6.07
N VAL A 104 1.71 -7.21 -5.71
CA VAL A 104 0.73 -8.30 -5.87
C VAL A 104 -0.50 -8.06 -4.99
N LEU A 105 -0.31 -7.71 -3.72
CA LEU A 105 -1.41 -7.40 -2.80
C LEU A 105 -2.23 -6.20 -3.29
N TRP A 106 -1.57 -5.16 -3.80
CA TRP A 106 -2.23 -4.00 -4.39
C TRP A 106 -3.09 -4.38 -5.59
N LEU A 107 -2.54 -5.12 -6.57
CA LEU A 107 -3.29 -5.50 -7.77
C LEU A 107 -4.51 -6.37 -7.43
N LEU A 108 -4.37 -7.30 -6.48
CA LEU A 108 -5.48 -8.11 -5.99
C LEU A 108 -6.53 -7.23 -5.27
N ALA A 109 -6.10 -6.32 -4.40
CA ALA A 109 -6.99 -5.39 -3.71
C ALA A 109 -7.78 -4.51 -4.69
N ALA A 110 -7.10 -3.94 -5.68
CA ALA A 110 -7.69 -3.13 -6.74
C ALA A 110 -8.69 -3.93 -7.56
N LEU A 111 -8.35 -5.15 -7.98
CA LEU A 111 -9.25 -6.02 -8.74
C LEU A 111 -10.53 -6.33 -7.97
N PHE A 112 -10.43 -6.86 -6.75
CA PHE A 112 -11.60 -7.30 -5.98
C PHE A 112 -12.47 -6.12 -5.50
N SER A 113 -11.86 -4.99 -5.16
CA SER A 113 -12.62 -3.78 -4.81
C SER A 113 -13.33 -3.18 -6.03
N THR A 114 -12.71 -3.20 -7.22
CA THR A 114 -13.35 -2.77 -8.47
C THR A 114 -14.53 -3.66 -8.83
N LEU A 115 -14.37 -4.98 -8.74
CA LEU A 115 -15.46 -5.93 -8.99
C LEU A 115 -16.62 -5.71 -8.00
N GLY A 116 -16.31 -5.51 -6.72
CA GLY A 116 -17.31 -5.23 -5.69
C GLY A 116 -18.12 -3.96 -5.96
N LEU A 117 -17.46 -2.88 -6.41
CA LEU A 117 -18.13 -1.63 -6.74
C LEU A 117 -19.00 -1.77 -8.00
N ARG A 118 -18.47 -2.41 -9.05
CA ARG A 118 -19.21 -2.61 -10.32
C ARG A 118 -20.44 -3.50 -10.15
N SER A 119 -20.37 -4.55 -9.33
CA SER A 119 -21.53 -5.40 -9.06
C SER A 119 -22.65 -4.65 -8.36
N ALA A 120 -22.32 -3.68 -7.48
CA ALA A 120 -23.33 -2.85 -6.82
C ALA A 120 -24.04 -1.89 -7.79
N LEU A 121 -23.31 -1.35 -8.78
CA LEU A 121 -23.89 -0.45 -9.80
C LEU A 121 -24.80 -1.17 -10.80
N LYS A 122 -24.60 -2.47 -11.04
CA LYS A 122 -25.41 -3.26 -11.98
C LYS A 122 -26.67 -3.87 -11.36
N GLY A 123 -26.75 -3.92 -10.04
CA GLY A 123 -27.86 -4.53 -9.30
C GLY A 123 -28.82 -3.52 -8.66
N GLY A 124 -28.66 -2.23 -8.96
CA GLY A 124 -29.53 -1.15 -8.52
C GLY A 124 -30.40 -0.61 -9.64
#